data_AF-G5A491-F1
#
_entry.id   AF-G5A491-F1
#
_cell.length_a   1.000
_cell.length_b   1.000
_cell.length_c   1.000
_cell.angle_alpha   90.00
_cell.angle_beta   90.00
_cell.angle_gamma   90.00
#
_symmetry.space_group_name_H-M   'P 1'
#
loop_
_entity.id
_entity.type
_entity.pdbx_description
1 polymer ?
#
loop_
_entity_poly.entity_id
_entity_poly.type
_entity_poly.pdbx_seq_one_letter_code
_entity_poly.pdbx_strand_id
1 'polypeptide(L)'
;IAAKWGYQVLFTPPYHPELQPIEQILAAIKKPIARSLCSTMAELEPKIYQGINGITPKTWVKMYRHIQNVEEEYLVAAEPENE
;
A
#
# COMPACT_ATOMS: atom_id res chain seq x y z
N ILE A 1 9.38 -17.46 -12.88
CA ILE A 1 7.94 -17.85 -12.94
C ILE A 1 7.10 -16.72 -13.51
N ALA A 2 7.10 -15.49 -12.96
CA ALA A 2 6.32 -14.34 -13.48
C ALA A 2 6.60 -13.96 -14.96
N ALA A 3 7.88 -13.88 -15.35
CA ALA A 3 8.27 -13.54 -16.72
C ALA A 3 7.75 -14.54 -17.78
N LYS A 4 7.52 -15.82 -17.41
CA LYS A 4 6.94 -16.82 -18.32
C LYS A 4 5.48 -16.51 -18.71
N TRP A 5 4.81 -15.67 -17.92
CA TRP A 5 3.42 -15.24 -18.14
C TRP A 5 3.33 -13.79 -18.65
N GLY A 6 4.47 -13.19 -19.06
CA GLY A 6 4.48 -11.81 -19.59
C GLY A 6 4.42 -10.72 -18.52
N TYR A 7 4.56 -11.05 -17.24
CA TYR A 7 4.59 -10.06 -16.17
C TYR A 7 6.00 -9.52 -15.92
N GLN A 8 6.13 -8.20 -15.85
CA GLN A 8 7.32 -7.52 -15.35
C GLN A 8 7.23 -7.39 -13.82
N VAL A 9 8.27 -7.88 -13.13
CA VAL A 9 8.40 -7.68 -11.68
C VAL A 9 9.13 -6.36 -11.46
N LEU A 10 8.48 -5.44 -10.74
CA LEU A 10 9.09 -4.18 -10.33
C LEU A 10 9.91 -4.40 -9.06
N PHE A 11 11.06 -3.72 -8.97
CA PHE A 11 11.87 -3.72 -7.76
C PHE A 11 11.13 -2.96 -6.66
N THR A 12 11.01 -3.57 -5.49
CA THR A 12 10.54 -2.90 -4.28
C THR A 12 11.66 -2.92 -3.25
N PRO A 13 12.20 -1.76 -2.85
CA PRO A 13 13.33 -1.74 -1.93
C PRO A 13 12.92 -2.27 -0.54
N PRO A 14 13.81 -3.02 0.14
CA PRO A 14 13.52 -3.54 1.47
C PRO A 14 13.40 -2.41 2.49
N TYR A 15 12.56 -2.58 3.51
CA TYR A 15 12.32 -1.59 4.58
C TYR A 15 11.66 -0.27 4.15
N HIS A 16 11.09 -0.22 2.94
CA HIS A 16 10.37 0.95 2.43
C HIS A 16 8.89 0.63 2.13
N PRO A 17 8.08 0.26 3.14
CA PRO A 17 6.65 -0.05 2.95
C PRO A 17 5.84 1.14 2.42
N GLU A 18 6.33 2.37 2.60
CA GLU A 18 5.77 3.59 2.00
C GLU A 18 5.83 3.59 0.47
N LEU A 19 6.78 2.85 -0.12
CA LEU A 19 6.90 2.64 -1.57
C LEU A 19 6.11 1.42 -2.07
N GLN A 20 5.41 0.71 -1.19
CA GLN A 20 4.66 -0.50 -1.53
C GLN A 20 3.14 -0.24 -1.52
N PRO A 21 2.47 -0.14 -2.70
CA PRO A 21 1.06 0.19 -2.77
C PRO A 21 0.13 -0.74 -2.00
N ILE A 22 0.47 -2.02 -1.92
CA ILE A 22 -0.32 -3.01 -1.19
C ILE A 22 -0.35 -2.73 0.31
N GLU A 23 0.75 -2.28 0.91
CA GLU A 23 0.83 -1.97 2.33
C GLU A 23 -0.07 -0.79 2.70
N GLN A 24 -0.11 0.22 1.84
CA GLN A 24 -0.99 1.39 2.00
C GLN A 24 -2.48 1.02 1.95
N ILE A 25 -2.85 0.12 1.04
CA ILE A 25 -4.22 -0.38 0.94
C ILE A 25 -4.58 -1.26 2.14
N LEU A 26 -3.67 -2.14 2.58
CA LEU A 26 -3.86 -2.94 3.78
C LEU A 26 -4.01 -2.04 5.03
N ALA A 27 -3.25 -0.95 5.13
CA ALA A 27 -3.41 0.03 6.20
C ALA A 27 -4.80 0.68 6.16
N ALA A 28 -5.31 1.03 4.97
CA ALA A 28 -6.67 1.57 4.80
C ALA A 28 -7.75 0.57 5.24
N ILE A 29 -7.57 -0.73 4.99
CA ILE A 29 -8.48 -1.80 5.43
C ILE A 29 -8.40 -2.02 6.94
N LYS A 30 -7.20 -2.02 7.52
CA LYS A 30 -6.99 -2.29 8.96
C LYS A 30 -7.42 -1.12 9.85
N LYS A 31 -7.35 0.12 9.37
CA LYS A 31 -7.61 1.32 10.18
C LYS A 31 -9.03 1.36 10.79
N PRO A 32 -10.11 1.04 10.08
CA PRO A 32 -11.44 0.88 10.68
C PRO A 32 -11.53 -0.26 11.69
N ILE A 33 -10.87 -1.40 11.42
CA ILE A 33 -10.85 -2.58 12.31
C ILE A 33 -10.18 -2.23 13.64
N ALA A 34 -9.06 -1.49 13.60
CA ALA A 34 -8.36 -1.05 14.80
C ALA A 34 -9.22 -0.16 15.71
N ARG A 35 -10.24 0.54 15.16
CA ARG A 35 -11.18 1.37 15.94
C ARG A 35 -12.32 0.58 16.56
N SER A 36 -12.56 -0.64 16.09
CA SER A 36 -13.59 -1.54 16.60
C SER A 36 -12.97 -2.93 16.74
N LEU A 37 -12.30 -3.12 17.87
CA LEU A 37 -11.56 -4.35 18.18
C LEU A 37 -12.47 -5.59 18.04
N CYS A 38 -11.88 -6.67 17.56
CA CYS A 38 -12.49 -7.99 17.50
C CYS A 38 -11.73 -8.92 18.43
N SER A 39 -12.44 -9.77 19.16
CA SER A 39 -11.82 -10.78 20.04
C SER A 39 -11.77 -12.16 19.38
N THR A 40 -12.51 -12.34 18.27
CA THR A 40 -12.59 -13.62 17.56
C THR A 40 -12.46 -13.44 16.05
N MET A 41 -12.11 -14.53 15.35
CA MET A 41 -12.06 -14.54 13.88
C MET A 41 -13.45 -14.35 13.26
N ALA A 42 -14.50 -14.89 13.87
CA ALA A 42 -15.88 -14.73 13.40
C ALA A 42 -16.34 -13.27 13.37
N GLU A 43 -15.82 -12.44 14.29
CA GLU A 43 -16.05 -10.99 14.31
C GLU A 43 -15.15 -10.22 13.34
N LEU A 44 -13.92 -10.70 13.12
CA LEU A 44 -12.90 -10.03 12.31
C LEU A 44 -13.15 -10.21 10.81
N GLU A 45 -13.44 -11.44 10.38
CA GLU A 45 -13.64 -11.80 8.99
C GLU A 45 -14.63 -10.90 8.23
N PRO A 46 -15.87 -10.65 8.71
CA PRO A 46 -16.79 -9.77 8.02
C PRO A 46 -16.27 -8.32 7.90
N LYS A 47 -15.49 -7.84 8.87
CA LYS A 47 -14.90 -6.49 8.82
C LYS A 47 -13.75 -6.41 7.81
N ILE A 48 -12.98 -7.47 7.63
CA ILE A 48 -11.96 -7.56 6.57
C ILE A 48 -12.65 -7.45 5.20
N TYR A 49 -13.70 -8.24 4.96
CA TYR A 49 -14.45 -8.17 3.69
C TYR A 49 -15.11 -6.80 3.48
N GLN A 50 -15.68 -6.21 4.53
CA GLN A 50 -16.20 -4.85 4.46
C GLN A 50 -15.11 -3.84 4.08
N GLY A 51 -13.92 -3.96 4.66
CA GLY A 51 -12.78 -3.10 4.34
C GLY A 51 -12.33 -3.27 2.90
N ILE A 52 -12.21 -4.51 2.41
CA ILE A 52 -11.87 -4.82 1.01
C ILE A 52 -12.92 -4.23 0.06
N ASN A 53 -14.21 -4.47 0.31
CA ASN A 53 -15.32 -3.95 -0.50
C ASN A 53 -15.43 -2.42 -0.46
N GLY A 54 -14.90 -1.79 0.59
CA GLY A 54 -14.82 -0.33 0.71
C GLY A 54 -13.67 0.30 -0.09
N ILE A 55 -12.74 -0.50 -0.64
CA ILE A 55 -11.68 0.03 -1.51
C ILE A 55 -12.27 0.34 -2.88
N THR A 56 -12.26 1.62 -3.24
CA THR A 56 -12.78 2.11 -4.51
C THR A 56 -11.63 2.38 -5.50
N PRO A 57 -11.92 2.54 -6.81
CA PRO A 57 -10.93 3.04 -7.76
C PRO A 57 -10.32 4.39 -7.32
N LYS A 58 -11.10 5.25 -6.67
CA LYS A 58 -10.61 6.52 -6.11
C LYS A 58 -9.59 6.29 -4.99
N THR A 59 -9.79 5.26 -4.15
CA THR A 59 -8.82 4.87 -3.12
C THR A 59 -7.51 4.44 -3.76
N TRP A 60 -7.57 3.59 -4.79
CA TRP A 60 -6.39 3.15 -5.54
C TRP A 60 -5.63 4.31 -6.17
N VAL A 61 -6.32 5.18 -6.90
CA VAL A 61 -5.70 6.37 -7.54
C VAL A 61 -5.07 7.27 -6.48
N LYS A 62 -5.74 7.48 -5.34
CA LYS A 62 -5.17 8.29 -4.25
C LYS A 62 -3.88 7.67 -3.70
N MET A 63 -3.85 6.36 -3.46
CA MET A 63 -2.64 5.69 -2.96
C MET A 63 -1.52 5.72 -3.99
N TYR A 64 -1.84 5.51 -5.26
CA TYR A 64 -0.87 5.64 -6.36
C TYR A 64 -0.22 7.03 -6.36
N ARG A 65 -1.01 8.11 -6.31
CA ARG A 65 -0.49 9.48 -6.24
C ARG A 65 0.35 9.75 -5.00
N HIS A 66 -0.04 9.19 -3.86
CA HIS A 66 0.74 9.32 -2.64
C HIS A 66 2.14 8.72 -2.79
N ILE A 67 2.22 7.52 -3.38
CA ILE A 67 3.49 6.81 -3.57
C ILE A 67 4.39 7.54 -4.56
N GLN A 68 3.83 8.09 -5.64
CA GLN A 68 4.60 8.93 -6.56
C GLN A 68 5.26 10.11 -5.85
N ASN A 69 4.59 10.74 -4.88
CA ASN A 69 5.18 11.82 -4.10
C ASN A 69 6.33 11.32 -3.21
N VAL A 70 6.17 10.14 -2.60
CA VAL A 70 7.22 9.52 -1.78
C VAL A 70 8.44 9.14 -2.64
N GLU A 71 8.20 8.60 -3.85
CA GLU A 71 9.26 8.34 -4.82
C GLU A 71 10.04 9.61 -5.17
N GLU A 72 9.34 10.72 -5.42
CA GLU A 72 9.95 12.03 -5.68
C GLU A 72 10.80 12.52 -4.51
N GLU A 73 10.31 12.38 -3.27
CA GLU A 73 11.07 12.74 -2.06
C GLU A 73 12.40 11.97 -1.97
N TYR A 74 12.39 10.68 -2.31
CA TYR A 74 13.62 9.87 -2.36
C TYR A 74 14.55 10.29 -3.49
N LEU A 75 14.02 10.64 -4.66
CA LEU A 75 14.83 11.10 -5.79
C LEU A 75 15.55 12.42 -5.46
N VAL A 76 14.83 13.40 -4.91
CA VAL A 76 15.41 14.69 -4.48
C VAL A 76 16.46 14.48 -3.40
N ALA A 77 16.21 13.61 -2.41
CA ALA A 77 17.17 13.32 -1.36
C ALA A 77 18.43 12.57 -1.85
N ALA A 78 18.34 11.90 -3.00
CA ALA A 78 19.45 11.18 -3.62
C ALA A 78 20.31 12.07 -4.54
N GLU A 79 19.89 13.30 -4.86
CA GLU A 79 20.70 14.25 -5.60
C GLU A 79 21.85 14.76 -4.71
N PRO A 80 23.12 14.68 -5.15
CA PRO A 80 24.24 15.22 -4.38
C PRO A 80 24.09 16.73 -4.23
N GLU A 81 24.33 17.27 -3.03
CA GLU A 81 24.55 18.70 -2.84
C GLU A 81 25.62 19.14 -3.85
N ASN A 82 25.26 20.05 -4.76
CA ASN A 82 26.18 20.59 -5.75
C ASN A 82 27.40 21.20 -5.03
N GLU A 83 28.55 20.51 -5.09
CA GLU A 83 29.88 20.99 -4.63
C GLU A 83 30.39 22.17 -5.47
#